data_AF-A0A7S2LKF6-F1
#
_entry.id   AF-A0A7S2LKF6-F1
#
_cell.length_a   1.000
_cell.length_b   1.000
_cell.length_c   1.000
_cell.angle_alpha   90.00
_cell.angle_beta   90.00
_cell.angle_gamma   90.00
#
_symmetry.space_group_name_H-M   'P 1'
#
loop_
_entity.id
_entity.type
_entity.pdbx_description
1 polymer ?
#
loop_
_entity_poly.entity_id
_entity_poly.type
_entity_poly.pdbx_seq_one_letter_code
_entity_poly.pdbx_strand_id
1 'polypeptide(L)'
;HAWKLFGYKFYASTSVYGDTPMTGCGELDTKKLVKGTEYYAVASAQSMQDAYPDLHGGGCKWKCWKADGTPVETCKFKHPQNTITDFKPLDGCQCKQQGSCMCGKAGPGTGTLNGTAPMGCFTCATGRFVSRTPYKLNDTSADKLDSKPIKVVVADVCPYGPNYQWCPARPGETNIVGAENHLDFATVPPVGRDYYNNFFVFTPEPCSLEIIARMRNKSTCPASTWPSA
;
A
#
# COMPACT_ATOMS: atom_id res chain seq x y z
N HIS A 1 7.34 13.57 -8.29
CA HIS A 1 7.15 13.54 -9.75
C HIS A 1 6.35 12.29 -10.09
N ALA A 2 5.10 12.39 -10.56
CA ALA A 2 4.29 11.21 -10.90
C ALA A 2 4.72 10.66 -12.27
N TRP A 3 5.44 9.53 -12.27
CA TRP A 3 5.85 8.85 -13.48
C TRP A 3 4.64 8.19 -14.15
N LYS A 4 4.21 8.72 -15.30
CA LYS A 4 3.19 8.06 -16.14
C LYS A 4 3.81 6.91 -16.93
N LEU A 5 4.12 5.82 -16.24
CA LEU A 5 4.63 4.61 -16.89
C LEU A 5 3.47 3.87 -17.57
N PHE A 6 3.57 3.67 -18.88
CA PHE A 6 2.53 3.03 -19.71
C PHE A 6 1.11 3.64 -19.57
N GLY A 7 1.01 4.93 -19.26
CA GLY A 7 -0.27 5.64 -19.12
C GLY A 7 -0.96 5.48 -17.76
N TYR A 8 -0.40 4.70 -16.83
CA TYR A 8 -0.89 4.60 -15.45
C TYR A 8 -0.38 5.77 -14.60
N LYS A 9 -1.12 6.14 -13.54
CA LYS A 9 -0.77 7.30 -12.71
C LYS A 9 0.34 7.03 -11.70
N PHE A 10 0.43 5.79 -11.20
CA PHE A 10 1.31 5.42 -10.11
C PHE A 10 2.04 4.11 -10.38
N TYR A 11 3.09 3.91 -9.61
CA TYR A 11 3.99 2.77 -9.66
C TYR A 11 4.25 2.29 -8.23
N ALA A 12 4.12 0.99 -8.00
CA ALA A 12 4.34 0.35 -6.71
C ALA A 12 5.26 -0.87 -6.85
N SER A 13 6.09 -1.09 -5.83
CA SER A 13 6.62 -2.43 -5.56
C SER A 13 5.49 -3.33 -5.03
N THR A 14 5.66 -4.66 -5.13
CA THR A 14 4.65 -5.60 -4.61
C THR A 14 5.28 -6.74 -3.84
N SER A 15 4.49 -7.33 -2.95
CA SER A 15 4.76 -8.62 -2.32
C SER A 15 3.46 -9.43 -2.19
N VAL A 16 3.53 -10.59 -1.50
CA VAL A 16 2.36 -11.39 -1.14
C VAL A 16 2.43 -11.76 0.34
N TYR A 17 1.38 -11.47 1.11
CA TYR A 17 1.31 -11.76 2.55
C TYR A 17 0.34 -12.87 2.94
N GLY A 18 -0.58 -13.25 2.05
CA GLY A 18 -1.58 -14.29 2.31
C GLY A 18 -2.95 -13.76 2.76
N ASP A 19 -3.99 -14.54 2.51
CA ASP A 19 -5.35 -14.22 2.98
C ASP A 19 -5.40 -14.23 4.52
N THR A 20 -5.96 -13.18 5.11
CA THR A 20 -6.25 -13.08 6.55
C THR A 20 -7.77 -12.97 6.80
N PRO A 21 -8.30 -13.61 7.88
CA PRO A 21 -9.69 -13.49 8.29
C PRO A 21 -10.00 -12.17 9.03
N MET A 22 -8.97 -11.44 9.45
CA MET A 22 -9.12 -10.15 10.15
C MET A 22 -8.01 -9.19 9.69
N THR A 23 -8.41 -8.13 9.00
CA THR A 23 -7.50 -7.10 8.47
C THR A 23 -7.44 -5.88 9.37
N GLY A 24 -6.40 -5.08 9.16
CA GLY A 24 -6.32 -3.72 9.67
C GLY A 24 -7.42 -2.80 9.17
N CYS A 25 -8.04 -3.04 8.02
CA CYS A 25 -9.18 -2.23 7.52
C CYS A 25 -10.53 -2.60 8.16
N GLY A 26 -10.58 -2.63 9.49
CA GLY A 26 -11.79 -2.92 10.25
C GLY A 26 -12.24 -4.37 10.17
N GLU A 27 -11.31 -5.31 10.39
CA GLU A 27 -11.60 -6.75 10.60
C GLU A 27 -12.26 -7.46 9.40
N LEU A 28 -11.97 -7.01 8.18
CA LEU A 28 -12.41 -7.72 6.98
C LEU A 28 -11.71 -9.07 6.84
N ASP A 29 -12.45 -10.02 6.27
CA ASP A 29 -11.90 -11.27 5.75
C ASP A 29 -11.58 -11.05 4.26
N THR A 30 -10.29 -10.97 3.94
CA THR A 30 -9.77 -10.69 2.59
C THR A 30 -10.32 -11.65 1.54
N LYS A 31 -10.33 -12.95 1.85
CA LYS A 31 -10.82 -13.99 0.95
C LYS A 31 -12.33 -13.87 0.71
N LYS A 32 -13.11 -13.63 1.75
CA LYS A 32 -14.58 -13.45 1.61
C LYS A 32 -14.91 -12.15 0.87
N LEU A 33 -14.14 -11.09 1.08
CA LEU A 33 -14.37 -9.79 0.43
C LEU A 33 -14.36 -9.93 -1.09
N VAL A 34 -13.37 -10.63 -1.65
CA VAL A 34 -13.19 -10.71 -3.11
C VAL A 34 -13.71 -12.00 -3.74
N LYS A 35 -14.26 -12.94 -2.95
CA LYS A 35 -14.77 -14.21 -3.47
C LYS A 35 -15.80 -13.99 -4.59
N GLY A 36 -15.51 -14.51 -5.78
CA GLY A 36 -16.39 -14.44 -6.94
C GLY A 36 -16.43 -13.07 -7.63
N THR A 37 -15.54 -12.13 -7.27
CA THR A 37 -15.42 -10.84 -7.96
C THR A 37 -14.15 -10.81 -8.81
N GLU A 38 -13.98 -9.76 -9.62
CA GLU A 38 -12.76 -9.51 -10.42
C GLU A 38 -11.61 -8.86 -9.62
N TYR A 39 -11.81 -8.63 -8.32
CA TYR A 39 -10.87 -7.89 -7.48
C TYR A 39 -9.86 -8.82 -6.80
N TYR A 40 -8.67 -8.30 -6.55
CA TYR A 40 -7.68 -8.87 -5.63
C TYR A 40 -7.59 -8.02 -4.37
N ALA A 41 -7.64 -8.66 -3.21
CA ALA A 41 -7.43 -7.98 -1.94
C ALA A 41 -5.93 -7.65 -1.78
N VAL A 42 -5.64 -6.41 -1.40
CA VAL A 42 -4.28 -5.94 -1.12
C VAL A 42 -4.21 -5.20 0.22
N ALA A 43 -3.05 -5.22 0.84
CA ALA A 43 -2.64 -4.26 1.85
C ALA A 43 -1.87 -3.14 1.17
N SER A 44 -2.27 -1.87 1.32
CA SER A 44 -1.46 -0.76 0.82
C SER A 44 -0.53 -0.23 1.89
N ALA A 45 0.63 0.28 1.47
CA ALA A 45 1.59 0.90 2.37
C ALA A 45 0.93 1.95 3.25
N GLN A 46 1.41 2.05 4.48
CA GLN A 46 1.00 3.07 5.43
C GLN A 46 1.06 4.49 4.86
N SER A 47 2.10 4.84 4.10
CA SER A 47 2.22 6.13 3.40
C SER A 47 1.03 6.43 2.47
N MET A 48 0.35 5.40 1.96
CA MET A 48 -0.80 5.50 1.07
C MET A 48 -2.13 5.62 1.83
N GLN A 49 -2.16 5.29 3.12
CA GLN A 49 -3.35 5.39 3.99
C GLN A 49 -3.59 6.81 4.48
N ASP A 50 -2.50 7.48 4.84
CA ASP A 50 -2.47 8.78 5.50
C ASP A 50 -1.66 9.78 4.67
N ALA A 51 -1.97 9.87 3.38
CA ALA A 51 -1.34 10.84 2.49
C ALA A 51 -1.59 12.32 2.88
N TYR A 52 -2.15 12.59 4.07
CA TYR A 52 -2.72 13.87 4.49
C TYR A 52 -2.58 14.13 6.00
N PRO A 53 -1.36 14.38 6.52
CA PRO A 53 -1.18 14.71 7.94
C PRO A 53 -1.92 15.99 8.38
N ASP A 54 -2.21 16.92 7.46
CA ASP A 54 -2.71 18.27 7.79
C ASP A 54 -4.23 18.47 7.59
N LEU A 55 -4.94 17.53 6.95
CA LEU A 55 -6.31 17.80 6.47
C LEU A 55 -7.44 17.12 7.26
N HIS A 56 -7.14 16.19 8.16
CA HIS A 56 -8.22 15.46 8.84
C HIS A 56 -7.92 15.25 10.32
N GLY A 57 -8.69 15.93 11.17
CA GLY A 57 -8.75 15.76 12.63
C GLY A 57 -9.24 14.38 13.11
N GLY A 58 -8.90 13.30 12.41
CA GLY A 58 -8.93 11.95 12.97
C GLY A 58 -7.66 11.75 13.80
N GLY A 59 -7.77 11.18 15.00
CA GLY A 59 -6.66 10.99 15.93
C GLY A 59 -5.55 10.02 15.48
N CYS A 60 -5.38 9.80 14.17
CA CYS A 60 -4.30 9.00 13.61
C CYS A 60 -2.97 9.69 13.90
N LYS A 61 -2.14 9.07 14.76
CA LYS A 61 -0.84 9.60 15.15
C LYS A 61 0.17 8.47 15.22
N TRP A 62 1.39 8.78 14.86
CA TRP A 62 2.53 7.92 15.12
C TRP A 62 3.22 8.39 16.38
N LYS A 63 3.40 7.45 17.31
CA LYS A 63 4.39 7.62 18.37
C LYS A 63 5.56 6.74 18.01
N CYS A 64 6.71 7.37 17.78
CA CYS A 64 7.96 6.67 17.59
C CYS A 64 8.89 6.95 18.75
N TRP A 65 9.74 5.99 19.07
CA TRP A 65 10.74 6.09 20.13
C TRP A 65 11.98 5.29 19.77
N LYS A 66 13.15 5.75 20.23
CA LYS A 66 14.40 4.99 20.16
C LYS A 66 14.38 3.80 21.13
N ALA A 67 15.36 2.91 21.05
CA ALA A 67 15.48 1.80 21.99
C ALA A 67 15.60 2.25 23.47
N ASP A 68 16.13 3.44 23.71
CA ASP A 68 16.22 4.06 25.05
C ASP A 68 14.91 4.71 25.54
N GLY A 69 13.84 4.65 24.74
CA GLY A 69 12.53 5.25 25.03
C GLY A 69 12.38 6.72 24.64
N THR A 70 13.43 7.36 24.11
CA THR A 70 13.38 8.76 23.68
C THR A 70 12.38 8.93 22.53
N PRO A 71 11.35 9.79 22.66
CA PRO A 71 10.40 10.02 21.60
C PRO A 71 11.07 10.69 20.40
N VAL A 72 10.72 10.23 19.19
CA VAL A 72 11.18 10.82 17.93
C VAL A 72 9.99 11.01 17.01
N GLU A 73 10.09 11.99 16.12
CA GLU A 73 9.04 12.26 15.13
C GLU A 73 8.96 11.14 14.07
N THR A 74 10.13 10.58 13.72
CA THR A 74 10.29 9.42 12.83
C THR A 74 11.42 8.53 13.28
N CYS A 75 11.31 7.24 12.96
CA CYS A 75 12.46 6.37 12.94
C CYS A 75 13.28 6.63 11.68
N LYS A 76 14.56 6.95 11.85
CA LYS A 76 15.52 7.00 10.76
C LYS A 76 16.10 5.61 10.54
N PHE A 77 16.48 5.30 9.31
CA PHE A 77 17.01 3.99 8.93
C PHE A 77 18.33 4.17 8.22
N LYS A 78 19.27 3.27 8.48
CA LYS A 78 20.51 3.20 7.70
C LYS A 78 20.24 2.28 6.52
N HIS A 79 20.10 2.87 5.35
CA HIS A 79 19.97 2.13 4.11
C HIS A 79 21.29 2.22 3.34
N PRO A 80 22.05 1.13 3.19
CA PRO A 80 22.85 1.00 1.99
C PRO A 80 21.88 1.00 0.80
N GLN A 81 22.09 1.91 -0.15
CA GLN A 81 21.34 1.88 -1.40
C GLN A 81 21.58 0.53 -2.07
N ASN A 82 20.53 -0.11 -2.59
CA ASN A 82 20.59 -1.30 -3.44
C ASN A 82 20.95 -2.65 -2.79
N THR A 83 20.83 -2.82 -1.48
CA THR A 83 20.90 -4.16 -0.83
C THR A 83 19.56 -4.50 -0.18
N ILE A 84 19.20 -5.79 -0.05
CA ILE A 84 17.96 -6.25 0.64
C ILE A 84 18.28 -6.92 1.99
N THR A 85 19.57 -7.14 2.27
CA THR A 85 20.08 -7.73 3.52
C THR A 85 20.58 -6.66 4.51
N ASP A 86 20.44 -6.93 5.80
CA ASP A 86 20.98 -6.18 6.96
C ASP A 86 20.36 -4.81 7.28
N PHE A 87 19.02 -4.74 7.28
CA PHE A 87 18.31 -3.52 7.65
C PHE A 87 17.88 -3.51 9.12
N LYS A 88 18.25 -2.45 9.82
CA LYS A 88 17.82 -2.18 11.20
C LYS A 88 17.44 -0.70 11.34
N PRO A 89 16.37 -0.37 12.07
CA PRO A 89 16.12 1.00 12.50
C PRO A 89 17.37 1.56 13.18
N LEU A 90 17.72 2.82 12.90
CA LEU A 90 18.79 3.49 13.65
C LEU A 90 18.39 3.54 15.13
N ASP A 91 19.36 3.33 16.01
CA ASP A 91 19.20 3.35 17.47
C ASP A 91 18.08 2.43 18.00
N GLY A 92 17.76 1.34 17.27
CA GLY A 92 16.69 0.41 17.62
C GLY A 92 15.29 1.06 17.67
N CYS A 93 15.10 2.13 16.90
CA CYS A 93 13.85 2.88 16.88
C CYS A 93 12.63 2.03 16.48
N GLN A 94 11.50 2.30 17.13
CA GLN A 94 10.21 1.68 16.90
C GLN A 94 9.12 2.74 16.76
N CYS A 95 8.11 2.44 15.94
CA CYS A 95 6.95 3.30 15.72
C CYS A 95 5.67 2.50 15.95
N LYS A 96 4.70 3.09 16.64
CA LYS A 96 3.35 2.54 16.81
C LYS A 96 2.30 3.53 16.35
N GLN A 97 1.36 3.00 15.58
CA GLN A 97 0.16 3.70 15.15
C GLN A 97 -0.80 3.84 16.34
N GLN A 98 -1.37 5.02 16.51
CA GLN A 98 -2.40 5.32 17.48
C GLN A 98 -3.59 5.98 16.77
N GLY A 99 -4.81 5.68 17.21
CA GLY A 99 -6.04 6.23 16.62
C GLY A 99 -6.62 5.41 15.45
N SER A 100 -7.66 5.95 14.81
CA SER A 100 -8.46 5.26 13.79
C SER A 100 -7.88 5.34 12.38
N CYS A 101 -6.57 5.12 12.25
CA CYS A 101 -5.88 5.08 10.95
C CYS A 101 -6.35 3.94 10.04
N MET A 102 -7.16 3.04 10.59
CA MET A 102 -7.64 1.79 10.02
C MET A 102 -8.84 1.95 9.08
N CYS A 103 -9.40 3.16 8.93
CA CYS A 103 -10.61 3.37 8.16
C CYS A 103 -10.42 4.17 6.86
N GLY A 104 -9.18 4.27 6.36
CA GLY A 104 -8.88 4.63 4.96
C GLY A 104 -9.52 5.92 4.43
N LYS A 105 -8.96 7.08 4.80
CA LYS A 105 -9.45 8.37 4.31
C LYS A 105 -8.84 8.83 2.99
N ALA A 106 -7.70 8.25 2.58
CA ALA A 106 -7.08 8.52 1.29
C ALA A 106 -7.80 7.78 0.15
N GLY A 107 -8.00 8.40 -1.01
CA GLY A 107 -8.56 7.75 -2.20
C GLY A 107 -8.58 8.65 -3.45
N PRO A 108 -9.26 8.22 -4.54
CA PRO A 108 -9.28 8.96 -5.80
C PRO A 108 -9.70 10.45 -5.65
N GLY A 109 -8.85 11.39 -6.10
CA GLY A 109 -9.18 12.82 -6.03
C GLY A 109 -8.80 13.51 -4.72
N THR A 110 -8.23 12.79 -3.76
CA THR A 110 -7.45 13.43 -2.69
C THR A 110 -6.02 13.73 -3.19
N GLY A 111 -5.37 14.78 -2.65
CA GLY A 111 -4.10 15.33 -3.16
C GLY A 111 -2.88 14.40 -3.13
N THR A 112 -2.30 14.12 -4.30
CA THR A 112 -1.07 13.31 -4.40
C THR A 112 0.13 14.05 -3.80
N LEU A 113 0.73 13.51 -2.74
CA LEU A 113 1.99 14.05 -2.21
C LEU A 113 3.17 13.34 -2.88
N ASN A 114 3.99 14.11 -3.61
CA ASN A 114 5.28 13.74 -4.20
C ASN A 114 5.34 12.53 -5.15
N GLY A 115 4.26 11.76 -5.30
CA GLY A 115 4.15 10.55 -6.14
C GLY A 115 3.60 9.33 -5.37
N THR A 116 3.34 9.48 -4.07
CA THR A 116 2.55 8.53 -3.28
C THR A 116 1.08 8.58 -3.69
N ALA A 117 0.51 7.41 -3.97
CA ALA A 117 -0.88 7.22 -4.35
C ALA A 117 -1.79 7.25 -3.12
N PRO A 118 -2.90 7.98 -3.16
CA PRO A 118 -3.87 7.98 -2.07
C PRO A 118 -4.75 6.73 -2.19
N MET A 119 -4.35 5.66 -1.51
CA MET A 119 -5.00 4.35 -1.58
C MET A 119 -5.21 3.85 -0.15
N GLY A 120 -6.12 4.50 0.57
CA GLY A 120 -6.53 4.07 1.90
C GLY A 120 -7.41 2.81 1.87
N CYS A 121 -7.73 2.26 3.04
CA CYS A 121 -8.74 1.22 3.18
C CYS A 121 -10.00 1.53 2.36
N PHE A 122 -10.53 0.50 1.71
CA PHE A 122 -11.75 0.56 0.88
C PHE A 122 -11.61 1.38 -0.40
N THR A 123 -10.38 1.63 -0.86
CA THR A 123 -10.13 2.17 -2.20
C THR A 123 -9.86 1.06 -3.20
N CYS A 124 -10.10 1.36 -4.47
CA CYS A 124 -9.87 0.46 -5.58
C CYS A 124 -8.93 1.08 -6.61
N ALA A 125 -8.29 0.23 -7.39
CA ALA A 125 -7.48 0.63 -8.53
C ALA A 125 -7.51 -0.43 -9.63
N THR A 126 -7.31 0.00 -10.87
CA THR A 126 -6.96 -0.90 -11.97
C THR A 126 -5.47 -0.77 -12.26
N GLY A 127 -4.79 -1.89 -12.49
CA GLY A 127 -3.37 -1.89 -12.78
C GLY A 127 -2.87 -3.13 -13.52
N ARG A 128 -1.56 -3.14 -13.81
CA ARG A 128 -0.85 -4.20 -14.54
C ARG A 128 0.54 -4.39 -13.94
N PHE A 129 1.02 -5.64 -13.99
CA PHE A 129 2.40 -5.94 -13.62
C PHE A 129 3.36 -5.55 -14.74
N VAL A 130 4.49 -5.02 -14.33
CA VAL A 130 5.65 -4.74 -15.17
C VAL A 130 6.57 -5.96 -15.13
N SER A 131 7.23 -6.27 -16.25
CA SER A 131 8.22 -7.35 -16.38
C SER A 131 9.55 -7.05 -15.66
N ARG A 132 9.49 -6.35 -14.53
CA ARG A 132 10.64 -5.93 -13.74
C ARG A 132 10.43 -6.31 -12.28
N THR A 133 11.47 -6.89 -11.70
CA THR A 133 11.48 -7.33 -10.31
C THR A 133 12.25 -6.36 -9.42
N PRO A 134 11.81 -6.11 -8.17
CA PRO A 134 12.51 -5.28 -7.19
C PRO A 134 13.86 -5.85 -6.77
N TYR A 135 14.14 -7.13 -7.04
CA TYR A 135 15.39 -7.79 -6.66
C TYR A 135 16.57 -7.51 -7.61
N LYS A 136 16.31 -6.97 -8.81
CA LYS A 136 17.33 -6.69 -9.83
C LYS A 136 17.35 -5.20 -10.16
N LEU A 137 17.77 -4.38 -9.21
CA LEU A 137 17.73 -2.92 -9.34
C LEU A 137 18.61 -2.39 -10.48
N ASN A 138 19.70 -3.10 -10.80
CA ASN A 138 20.63 -2.77 -11.89
C ASN A 138 20.21 -3.35 -13.26
N ASP A 139 19.05 -4.01 -13.35
CA ASP A 139 18.55 -4.51 -14.64
C ASP A 139 18.19 -3.34 -15.55
N THR A 140 18.81 -3.30 -16.72
CA THR A 140 18.59 -2.27 -17.76
C THR A 140 17.62 -2.73 -18.84
N SER A 141 17.04 -3.93 -18.70
CA SER A 141 16.02 -4.43 -19.61
C SER A 141 14.86 -3.45 -19.68
N ALA A 142 14.33 -3.24 -20.88
CA ALA A 142 13.17 -2.37 -21.06
C ALA A 142 11.96 -2.93 -20.30
N ASP A 143 11.29 -2.08 -19.53
CA ASP A 143 10.03 -2.41 -18.89
C ASP A 143 8.99 -2.83 -19.94
N LYS A 144 8.21 -3.87 -19.65
CA LYS A 144 7.08 -4.32 -20.48
C LYS A 144 5.86 -4.61 -19.61
N LEU A 145 4.68 -4.46 -20.21
CA LEU A 145 3.41 -4.85 -19.58
C LEU A 145 2.95 -6.20 -20.11
N ASP A 146 3.20 -7.22 -19.32
CA ASP A 146 2.96 -8.59 -19.76
C ASP A 146 1.73 -9.22 -19.10
N SER A 147 1.13 -8.59 -18.08
CA SER A 147 -0.12 -9.04 -17.47
C SER A 147 -1.35 -8.46 -18.14
N LYS A 148 -2.51 -9.11 -18.05
CA LYS A 148 -3.81 -8.41 -18.29
C LYS A 148 -4.05 -7.36 -17.19
N PRO A 149 -4.89 -6.34 -17.44
CA PRO A 149 -5.39 -5.48 -16.37
C PRO A 149 -6.06 -6.31 -15.27
N ILE A 150 -5.76 -5.97 -14.01
CA ILE A 150 -6.44 -6.53 -12.83
C ILE A 150 -6.97 -5.38 -11.97
N LYS A 151 -8.03 -5.66 -11.21
CA LYS A 151 -8.55 -4.74 -10.21
C LYS A 151 -8.07 -5.14 -8.83
N VAL A 152 -7.72 -4.16 -8.02
CA VAL A 152 -7.33 -4.35 -6.62
C VAL A 152 -8.26 -3.55 -5.71
N VAL A 153 -8.50 -4.07 -4.52
CA VAL A 153 -9.18 -3.38 -3.42
C VAL A 153 -8.30 -3.40 -2.19
N VAL A 154 -8.12 -2.24 -1.56
CA VAL A 154 -7.38 -2.14 -0.30
C VAL A 154 -8.25 -2.67 0.81
N ALA A 155 -7.92 -3.88 1.25
CA ALA A 155 -8.60 -4.61 2.30
C ALA A 155 -7.79 -4.63 3.60
N ASP A 156 -6.51 -4.26 3.55
CA ASP A 156 -5.64 -4.25 4.73
C ASP A 156 -4.64 -3.07 4.66
N VAL A 157 -3.85 -2.92 5.71
CA VAL A 157 -2.77 -1.94 5.81
C VAL A 157 -1.45 -2.68 5.90
N CYS A 158 -0.47 -2.29 5.09
CA CYS A 158 0.90 -2.72 5.29
C CYS A 158 1.62 -1.73 6.21
N PRO A 159 1.80 -2.05 7.51
CA PRO A 159 2.41 -1.14 8.46
C PRO A 159 3.91 -1.03 8.20
N TYR A 160 4.45 0.17 8.39
CA TYR A 160 5.87 0.45 8.24
C TYR A 160 6.74 -0.41 9.16
N GLY A 161 6.40 -0.50 10.45
CA GLY A 161 7.26 -1.11 11.48
C GLY A 161 7.85 -2.48 11.10
N PRO A 162 7.04 -3.53 10.91
CA PRO A 162 7.54 -4.85 10.54
C PRO A 162 7.89 -4.99 9.04
N ASN A 163 7.43 -4.07 8.18
CA ASN A 163 7.57 -4.15 6.72
C ASN A 163 8.35 -2.97 6.13
N TYR A 164 9.26 -2.35 6.89
CA TYR A 164 9.92 -1.09 6.52
C TYR A 164 10.69 -1.19 5.20
N GLN A 165 11.15 -2.39 4.83
CA GLN A 165 11.84 -2.65 3.57
C GLN A 165 10.91 -2.41 2.36
N TRP A 166 9.61 -2.61 2.54
CA TRP A 166 8.60 -2.57 1.48
C TRP A 166 7.68 -1.38 1.57
N CYS A 167 7.15 -1.09 2.76
CA CYS A 167 6.01 -0.19 2.95
C CYS A 167 6.50 1.11 3.56
N PRO A 168 6.59 2.24 2.81
CA PRO A 168 7.04 3.51 3.36
C PRO A 168 6.13 4.05 4.47
N ALA A 169 6.69 4.83 5.39
CA ALA A 169 5.97 5.32 6.56
C ALA A 169 5.12 6.55 6.23
N ARG A 170 5.70 7.45 5.43
CA ARG A 170 5.15 8.76 5.09
C ARG A 170 5.06 8.98 3.58
N PRO A 171 4.16 9.87 3.13
CA PRO A 171 4.06 10.22 1.71
C PRO A 171 5.34 10.86 1.19
N GLY A 172 5.75 10.50 -0.02
CA GLY A 172 7.00 10.91 -0.66
C GLY A 172 8.24 10.15 -0.19
N GLU A 173 8.14 9.28 0.83
CA GLU A 173 9.23 8.38 1.16
C GLU A 173 9.27 7.21 0.17
N THR A 174 10.48 6.83 -0.23
CA THR A 174 10.72 5.62 -1.01
C THR A 174 11.14 4.48 -0.12
N ASN A 175 10.69 3.28 -0.45
CA ASN A 175 11.20 2.06 0.16
C ASN A 175 12.61 1.69 -0.38
N ILE A 176 13.11 0.53 0.03
CA ILE A 176 14.45 0.03 -0.29
C ILE A 176 14.74 -0.11 -1.79
N VAL A 177 13.68 -0.29 -2.59
CA VAL A 177 13.75 -0.47 -4.04
C VAL A 177 13.40 0.80 -4.80
N GLY A 178 13.38 1.94 -4.11
CA GLY A 178 13.13 3.25 -4.68
C GLY A 178 11.66 3.52 -5.03
N ALA A 179 10.72 2.69 -4.56
CA ALA A 179 9.30 2.88 -4.84
C ALA A 179 8.61 3.66 -3.70
N GLU A 180 7.84 4.69 -4.06
CA GLU A 180 7.04 5.51 -3.13
C GLU A 180 5.75 4.80 -2.69
N ASN A 181 5.38 3.73 -3.39
CA ASN A 181 4.17 2.95 -3.16
C ASN A 181 4.51 1.46 -3.01
N HIS A 182 3.71 0.79 -2.20
CA HIS A 182 3.76 -0.67 -2.09
C HIS A 182 2.36 -1.24 -1.92
N LEU A 183 2.10 -2.32 -2.66
CA LEU A 183 0.87 -3.11 -2.56
C LEU A 183 1.25 -4.55 -2.24
N ASP A 184 0.87 -5.01 -1.06
CA ASP A 184 1.08 -6.37 -0.60
C ASP A 184 -0.16 -7.19 -0.90
N PHE A 185 -0.07 -8.20 -1.76
CA PHE A 185 -1.24 -8.94 -2.22
C PHE A 185 -1.63 -10.04 -1.24
N ALA A 186 -2.92 -10.19 -0.94
CA ALA A 186 -3.42 -11.28 -0.11
C ALA A 186 -3.31 -12.64 -0.84
N THR A 187 -3.43 -12.64 -2.16
CA THR A 187 -3.28 -13.83 -2.99
C THR A 187 -2.39 -13.55 -4.18
N VAL A 188 -1.63 -14.56 -4.61
CA VAL A 188 -0.81 -14.46 -5.82
C VAL A 188 -1.72 -14.18 -7.01
N PRO A 189 -1.59 -13.04 -7.70
CA PRO A 189 -2.42 -12.77 -8.87
C PRO A 189 -2.10 -13.77 -9.98
N PRO A 190 -3.05 -14.12 -10.86
CA PRO A 190 -2.90 -15.16 -11.88
C PRO A 190 -2.10 -14.64 -13.09
N VAL A 191 -0.96 -14.02 -12.83
CA VAL A 191 -0.09 -13.40 -13.83
C VAL A 191 1.08 -14.29 -14.21
N GLY A 192 1.15 -15.51 -13.68
CA GLY A 192 2.26 -16.45 -13.86
C GLY A 192 3.31 -16.29 -12.76
N ARG A 193 4.07 -17.35 -12.47
CA ARG A 193 5.06 -17.34 -11.37
C ARG A 193 6.20 -16.34 -11.62
N ASP A 194 6.43 -15.94 -12.86
CA ASP A 194 7.50 -15.02 -13.25
C ASP A 194 7.23 -13.55 -12.83
N TYR A 195 6.03 -13.25 -12.35
CA TYR A 195 5.63 -11.91 -11.90
C TYR A 195 5.51 -11.80 -10.38
N TYR A 196 6.02 -12.79 -9.66
CA TYR A 196 6.02 -12.78 -8.21
C TYR A 196 6.86 -11.59 -7.69
N ASN A 197 6.22 -10.71 -6.94
CA ASN A 197 6.79 -9.47 -6.39
C ASN A 197 7.24 -8.47 -7.46
N ASN A 198 6.79 -8.58 -8.72
CA ASN A 198 7.13 -7.59 -9.74
C ASN A 198 6.53 -6.22 -9.43
N PHE A 199 7.07 -5.19 -10.06
CA PHE A 199 6.47 -3.88 -9.96
C PHE A 199 5.08 -3.84 -10.62
N PHE A 200 4.24 -2.96 -10.09
CA PHE A 200 2.85 -2.83 -10.50
C PHE A 200 2.54 -1.37 -10.80
N VAL A 201 2.05 -1.10 -11.99
CA VAL A 201 1.54 0.22 -12.38
C VAL A 201 0.03 0.25 -12.23
N PHE A 202 -0.52 1.34 -11.71
CA PHE A 202 -1.93 1.41 -11.40
C PHE A 202 -2.50 2.83 -11.41
N THR A 203 -3.82 2.88 -11.51
CA THR A 203 -4.62 4.09 -11.44
C THR A 203 -5.77 3.84 -10.45
N PRO A 204 -5.84 4.59 -9.33
CA PRO A 204 -6.98 4.59 -8.44
C PRO A 204 -8.27 4.88 -9.19
N GLU A 205 -9.32 4.12 -8.88
CA GLU A 205 -10.64 4.23 -9.49
C GLU A 205 -11.74 3.95 -8.44
N PRO A 206 -13.00 4.34 -8.70
CA PRO A 206 -14.11 3.94 -7.85
C PRO A 206 -14.26 2.41 -7.76
N CYS A 207 -14.56 1.91 -6.56
CA CYS A 207 -14.91 0.51 -6.37
C CYS A 207 -16.27 0.17 -7.00
N SER A 208 -16.47 -1.10 -7.38
CA SER A 208 -17.78 -1.60 -7.79
C SER A 208 -18.79 -1.54 -6.63
N LEU A 209 -20.07 -1.41 -6.96
CA LEU A 209 -21.15 -1.39 -5.96
C LEU A 209 -21.17 -2.65 -5.10
N GLU A 210 -20.83 -3.81 -5.67
CA GLU A 210 -20.73 -5.07 -4.95
C GLU A 210 -19.62 -5.03 -3.89
N ILE A 211 -18.42 -4.58 -4.24
CA ILE A 211 -17.31 -4.45 -3.29
C ILE A 211 -17.66 -3.45 -2.18
N ILE A 212 -18.27 -2.31 -2.53
CA ILE A 212 -18.75 -1.32 -1.55
C ILE A 212 -19.74 -1.95 -0.58
N ALA A 213 -20.72 -2.70 -1.07
CA ALA A 213 -21.71 -3.37 -0.22
C ALA A 213 -21.07 -4.38 0.73
N ARG A 214 -20.09 -5.16 0.26
CA ARG A 214 -19.36 -6.13 1.09
C ARG A 214 -18.55 -5.44 2.19
N MET A 215 -17.88 -4.33 1.88
CA MET A 215 -17.10 -3.56 2.87
C MET A 215 -18.01 -2.96 3.95
N ARG A 216 -19.15 -2.37 3.57
CA ARG A 216 -20.14 -1.80 4.52
C ARG A 216 -20.71 -2.81 5.50
N ASN A 217 -20.98 -4.03 5.03
CA ASN A 217 -21.66 -5.04 5.84
C ASN A 217 -20.73 -5.84 6.76
N LYS A 218 -19.41 -5.76 6.53
CA LYS A 218 -18.42 -6.63 7.18
C LYS A 218 -17.34 -5.88 7.94
N SER A 219 -17.15 -4.59 7.65
CA SER A 219 -16.13 -3.80 8.33
C SER A 219 -16.68 -3.16 9.59
N THR A 220 -15.84 -3.08 10.62
CA THR A 220 -16.08 -2.23 11.81
C THR A 220 -15.78 -0.75 11.52
N CYS A 221 -15.15 -0.43 10.39
CA CYS A 221 -14.99 0.93 9.91
C CYS A 221 -16.25 1.40 9.15
N PRO A 222 -16.64 2.69 9.28
CA PRO A 222 -17.59 3.27 8.36
C PRO A 222 -16.96 3.25 6.96
N ALA A 223 -17.61 2.58 6.02
CA ALA A 223 -17.15 2.56 4.63
C ALA A 223 -17.05 4.01 4.13
N SER A 224 -15.97 4.33 3.42
CA SER A 224 -15.81 5.65 2.82
C SER A 224 -17.05 5.99 2.01
N THR A 225 -17.73 7.06 2.40
CA THR A 225 -18.85 7.62 1.65
C THR A 225 -18.27 8.35 0.45
N TRP A 226 -17.78 7.60 -0.53
CA TRP A 226 -17.61 8.16 -1.85
C TRP A 226 -18.99 8.65 -2.30
N PRO A 227 -19.15 9.94 -2.65
CA PRO A 227 -20.33 10.33 -3.40
C PRO A 227 -20.32 9.48 -4.66
N SER A 228 -21.35 8.66 -4.83
CA SER A 228 -21.69 8.10 -6.13
C SER A 228 -21.70 9.25 -7.11
N ALA A 229 -20.75 9.25 -8.04
CA ALA A 229 -20.74 10.15 -9.18
C ALA A 229 -22.03 9.96 -9.99
#